data_AF-A0A432HVJ7-F1
#
_entry.id   AF-A0A432HVJ7-F1
#
_cell.length_a   1.000
_cell.length_b   1.000
_cell.length_c   1.000
_cell.angle_alpha   90.00
_cell.angle_beta   90.00
_cell.angle_gamma   90.00
#
_symmetry.space_group_name_H-M   'P 1'
#
loop_
_entity.id
_entity.type
_entity.pdbx_description
1 polymer ?
#
loop_
_entity_poly.entity_id
_entity_poly.type
_entity_poly.pdbx_seq_one_letter_code
_entity_poly.pdbx_strand_id
1 'polypeptide(L)'
;MPPRFYVPDLAGPNEPVELPDEEARHLTRVLRLGAGDTVSVFDGRGVEYLARVEQAPPGRVVVRPYQSVAPPPEPVVALTVAQALLKGRTFDDVVRDVTMVGAVAIQPLLTARTEARARDTGR
;
A
#
# COMPACT_ATOMS: atom_id res chain seq x y z
N MET A 1 15.20 -1.28 8.13
CA MET A 1 13.73 -1.32 8.19
C MET A 1 13.29 -2.54 7.39
N PRO A 2 12.48 -3.46 7.95
CA PRO A 2 12.02 -4.62 7.20
C PRO A 2 11.13 -4.18 6.00
N PRO A 3 11.10 -4.95 4.90
CA PRO A 3 10.18 -4.68 3.80
C PRO A 3 8.72 -4.69 4.25
N ARG A 4 7.90 -3.79 3.70
CA ARG A 4 6.50 -3.58 4.08
C ARG A 4 5.56 -4.16 3.02
N PHE A 5 4.49 -4.82 3.44
CA PHE A 5 3.47 -5.41 2.57
C PHE A 5 2.07 -4.99 3.02
N TYR A 6 1.23 -4.60 2.05
CA TYR A 6 -0.14 -4.22 2.32
C TYR A 6 -1.05 -5.45 2.44
N VAL A 7 -1.82 -5.53 3.52
CA VAL A 7 -2.71 -6.64 3.84
C VAL A 7 -4.02 -6.08 4.41
N PRO A 8 -5.08 -5.88 3.58
CA PRO A 8 -6.30 -5.20 4.01
C PRO A 8 -7.11 -5.96 5.07
N ASP A 9 -6.97 -7.30 5.11
CA ASP A 9 -7.73 -8.20 5.98
C ASP A 9 -6.93 -8.62 7.21
N LEU A 10 -6.16 -7.69 7.77
CA LEU A 10 -5.32 -7.97 8.93
C LEU A 10 -6.15 -8.08 10.21
N ALA A 11 -6.24 -9.28 10.79
CA ALA A 11 -7.11 -9.54 11.93
C ALA A 11 -6.50 -9.18 13.30
N GLY A 12 -5.19 -9.37 13.48
CA GLY A 12 -4.52 -9.05 14.75
C GLY A 12 -3.15 -9.74 14.92
N PRO A 13 -2.49 -9.57 16.07
CA PRO A 13 -1.25 -10.26 16.36
C PRO A 13 -1.48 -11.77 16.52
N ASN A 14 -0.48 -12.56 16.12
CA ASN A 14 -0.45 -14.02 16.16
C ASN A 14 -1.43 -14.76 15.24
N GLU A 15 -2.28 -14.06 14.49
CA GLU A 15 -3.17 -14.66 13.49
C GLU A 15 -2.47 -14.70 12.12
N PRO A 16 -2.18 -15.88 11.55
CA PRO A 16 -1.57 -15.98 10.24
C PRO A 16 -2.46 -15.37 9.17
N VAL A 17 -1.86 -14.64 8.25
CA VAL A 17 -2.55 -14.03 7.13
C VAL A 17 -1.82 -14.37 5.83
N GLU A 18 -2.61 -14.65 4.79
CA GLU A 18 -2.11 -14.84 3.45
C GLU A 18 -1.90 -13.48 2.79
N LEU A 19 -0.71 -13.25 2.24
CA LEU A 19 -0.45 -12.01 1.50
C LEU A 19 -1.28 -11.99 0.21
N PRO A 20 -1.79 -10.82 -0.20
CA PRO A 20 -2.37 -10.66 -1.53
C PRO A 20 -1.39 -11.14 -2.61
N ASP A 21 -1.94 -11.68 -3.70
CA ASP A 21 -1.22 -12.22 -4.85
C ASP A 21 -0.03 -11.37 -5.34
N GLU A 22 -0.24 -10.05 -5.42
CA GLU A 22 0.79 -9.10 -5.86
C GLU A 22 1.94 -9.00 -4.86
N GLU A 23 1.61 -8.92 -3.57
CA GLU A 23 2.58 -8.85 -2.47
C GLU A 23 3.33 -10.17 -2.30
N ALA A 24 2.66 -11.31 -2.47
CA ALA A 24 3.29 -12.63 -2.47
C ALA A 24 4.32 -12.77 -3.60
N ARG A 25 4.02 -12.26 -4.81
CA ARG A 25 4.97 -12.22 -5.93
C ARG A 25 6.12 -11.25 -5.66
N HIS A 26 5.84 -10.08 -5.12
CA HIS A 26 6.86 -9.08 -4.77
C HIS A 26 7.85 -9.66 -3.74
N LEU A 27 7.34 -10.28 -2.68
CA LEU A 27 8.14 -10.94 -1.64
C LEU A 27 9.07 -12.02 -2.21
N THR A 28 8.51 -12.94 -3.00
CA THR A 28 9.24 -14.15 -3.46
C THR A 28 10.13 -13.89 -4.69
N ARG A 29 9.69 -13.06 -5.64
CA ARG A 29 10.39 -12.88 -6.93
C ARG A 29 11.33 -11.69 -6.95
N VAL A 30 10.95 -10.58 -6.30
CA VAL A 30 11.73 -9.34 -6.29
C VAL A 30 12.66 -9.33 -5.09
N LEU A 31 12.09 -9.46 -3.88
CA LEU A 31 12.85 -9.39 -2.63
C LEU A 31 13.52 -10.73 -2.27
N ARG A 32 13.05 -11.84 -2.85
CA ARG A 32 13.59 -13.21 -2.66
C ARG A 32 13.61 -13.64 -1.20
N LEU A 33 12.63 -13.18 -0.42
CA LEU A 33 12.46 -13.59 0.97
C LEU A 33 11.77 -14.96 1.05
N GLY A 34 12.02 -15.69 2.14
CA GLY A 34 11.51 -17.03 2.37
C GLY A 34 10.98 -17.23 3.80
N ALA A 35 10.61 -18.47 4.09
CA ALA A 35 10.19 -18.86 5.43
C ALA A 35 11.29 -18.54 6.45
N GLY A 36 10.91 -17.89 7.54
CA GLY A 36 11.88 -17.38 8.49
C GLY A 36 12.56 -16.08 8.06
N ASP A 37 11.91 -15.23 7.27
CA ASP A 37 12.28 -13.82 7.14
C ASP A 37 11.31 -12.92 7.90
N THR A 38 11.79 -11.73 8.28
CA THR A 38 11.00 -10.73 9.01
C THR A 38 10.55 -9.63 8.07
N VAL A 39 9.26 -9.32 8.11
CA VAL A 39 8.60 -8.32 7.27
C VAL A 39 7.69 -7.43 8.13
N SER A 40 7.29 -6.28 7.60
CA SER A 40 6.20 -5.47 8.15
C SER A 40 4.93 -5.73 7.34
N VAL A 41 3.79 -5.85 8.02
CA VAL A 41 2.46 -5.92 7.40
C VAL A 41 1.56 -4.82 7.94
N PHE A 42 0.79 -4.19 7.08
CA PHE A 42 -0.09 -3.07 7.44
C PHE A 42 -1.41 -3.10 6.67
N ASP A 43 -2.47 -2.56 7.27
CA ASP A 43 -3.83 -2.63 6.74
C ASP A 43 -4.30 -1.36 6.00
N GLY A 44 -3.46 -0.33 5.97
CA GLY A 44 -3.79 0.98 5.39
C GLY A 44 -4.77 1.82 6.21
N ARG A 45 -5.15 1.37 7.42
CA ARG A 45 -6.06 2.06 8.35
C ARG A 45 -5.36 2.44 9.66
N GLY A 46 -4.03 2.37 9.67
CA GLY A 46 -3.17 2.75 10.81
C GLY A 46 -2.65 1.57 11.62
N VAL A 47 -3.01 0.32 11.27
CA VAL A 47 -2.48 -0.87 11.94
C VAL A 47 -1.25 -1.37 11.20
N GLU A 48 -0.16 -1.59 11.95
CA GLU A 48 1.08 -2.20 11.45
C GLU A 48 1.64 -3.18 12.47
N TYR A 49 2.17 -4.31 11.97
CA TYR A 49 2.89 -5.29 12.77
C TYR A 49 4.18 -5.73 12.09
N LEU A 50 5.18 -6.08 12.89
CA LEU A 50 6.22 -7.00 12.46
C LEU A 50 5.62 -8.40 12.36
N ALA A 51 5.95 -9.09 11.27
CA ALA A 51 5.50 -10.44 10.99
C ALA A 51 6.66 -11.33 10.55
N ARG A 52 6.50 -12.62 10.80
CA ARG A 52 7.42 -13.68 10.35
C ARG A 52 6.82 -14.38 9.16
N VAL A 53 7.58 -14.58 8.09
CA VAL A 53 7.14 -15.43 6.99
C VAL A 53 7.11 -16.89 7.47
N GLU A 54 5.94 -17.50 7.49
CA GLU A 54 5.79 -18.91 7.86
C GLU A 54 6.01 -19.82 6.65
N GLN A 55 5.44 -19.44 5.50
CA GLN A 55 5.49 -20.21 4.27
C GLN A 55 5.60 -19.24 3.09
N ALA A 56 6.44 -19.57 2.12
CA ALA A 56 6.58 -18.79 0.89
C ALA A 56 6.66 -19.65 -0.39
N PRO A 57 5.72 -20.58 -0.63
CA PRO A 57 5.63 -21.23 -1.94
C PRO A 57 5.31 -20.21 -3.06
N PRO A 58 5.60 -20.55 -4.33
CA PRO A 58 5.29 -19.68 -5.46
C PRO A 58 3.80 -19.30 -5.51
N GLY A 59 3.50 -18.01 -5.40
CA GLY A 59 2.13 -17.48 -5.51
C GLY A 59 1.27 -17.59 -4.26
N ARG A 60 1.78 -18.15 -3.17
CA ARG A 60 1.06 -18.22 -1.89
C ARG A 60 2.02 -17.98 -0.75
N VAL A 61 1.87 -16.87 -0.03
CA VAL A 61 2.76 -16.52 1.08
C VAL A 61 1.94 -16.32 2.33
N VAL A 62 2.31 -16.99 3.41
CA VAL A 62 1.67 -16.87 4.72
C VAL A 62 2.65 -16.23 5.69
N VAL A 63 2.20 -15.19 6.38
CA VAL A 63 2.97 -14.48 7.39
C VAL A 63 2.20 -14.46 8.71
N ARG A 64 2.93 -14.54 9.83
CA ARG A 64 2.36 -14.42 11.18
C ARG A 64 2.82 -13.11 11.82
N PRO A 65 1.92 -12.12 12.01
CA PRO A 65 2.17 -10.94 12.83
C PRO A 65 2.54 -11.34 14.26
N TYR A 66 3.49 -10.66 14.90
CA TYR A 66 3.90 -10.99 16.28
C TYR A 66 4.16 -9.76 17.17
N GLN A 67 4.35 -8.57 16.60
CA GLN A 67 4.63 -7.35 17.38
C GLN A 67 3.99 -6.13 16.71
N SER A 68 3.18 -5.37 17.45
CA SER A 68 2.60 -4.12 16.96
C SER A 68 3.67 -3.05 16.79
N VAL A 69 3.57 -2.30 15.70
CA VAL A 69 4.42 -1.15 15.39
C VAL A 69 3.59 0.11 15.55
N ALA A 70 4.07 1.05 16.34
CA ALA A 70 3.42 2.36 16.45
C ALA A 70 3.50 3.06 15.09
N PRO A 71 2.36 3.46 14.49
CA PRO A 71 2.38 4.19 13.24
C PRO A 71 3.08 5.54 13.42
N PRO A 72 3.72 6.09 12.37
CA PRO A 72 4.21 7.45 12.42
C PRO A 72 3.03 8.42 12.67
N PRO A 73 3.27 9.57 13.33
CA PRO A 73 2.22 10.54 13.55
C PRO A 73 1.65 11.04 12.23
N GLU A 74 0.33 11.02 12.12
CA GLU A 74 -0.41 11.63 11.01
C GLU A 74 -0.15 13.15 10.97
N PRO A 75 -0.14 13.78 9.79
CA PRO A 75 -0.03 15.23 9.68
C PRO A 75 -1.14 15.95 10.47
N VAL A 76 -0.76 17.00 11.19
CA VAL A 76 -1.71 17.80 11.99
C VAL A 76 -2.75 18.52 11.12
N VAL A 77 -2.41 18.77 9.85
CA VAL A 77 -3.29 19.43 8.87
C VAL A 77 -3.85 18.39 7.91
N ALA A 78 -5.18 18.28 7.87
CA ALA A 78 -5.89 17.48 6.88
C ALA A 78 -5.84 18.16 5.50
N LEU A 79 -4.88 17.76 4.66
CA LEU A 79 -4.69 18.31 3.31
C LEU A 79 -5.46 17.49 2.27
N THR A 80 -6.43 18.10 1.59
CA THR A 80 -7.04 17.55 0.38
C THR A 80 -6.53 18.28 -0.85
N VAL A 81 -5.99 17.54 -1.82
CA VAL A 81 -5.47 18.11 -3.07
C VAL A 81 -6.48 17.89 -4.20
N ALA A 82 -7.08 18.97 -4.67
CA ALA A 82 -7.96 18.95 -5.82
C ALA A 82 -7.17 19.25 -7.11
N GLN A 83 -6.83 18.20 -7.87
CA GLN A 83 -5.95 18.29 -9.03
C GLN A 83 -6.73 18.06 -10.33
N ALA A 84 -6.60 18.98 -11.29
CA ALA A 84 -7.13 18.77 -12.63
C ALA A 84 -6.42 17.58 -13.31
N LEU A 85 -7.19 16.69 -13.95
CA LEU A 85 -6.62 15.51 -14.62
C LEU A 85 -5.55 15.89 -15.64
N LEU A 86 -4.40 15.21 -15.55
CA LEU A 86 -3.27 15.38 -16.45
C LEU A 86 -3.25 14.26 -17.50
N LYS A 87 -2.67 14.53 -18.66
CA LYS A 87 -2.52 13.53 -19.73
C LYS A 87 -1.40 12.55 -19.41
N GLY A 88 -1.56 11.31 -19.88
CA GLY A 88 -0.50 10.30 -19.80
C GLY A 88 -0.23 9.88 -18.36
N ARG A 89 1.06 9.66 -18.05
CA ARG A 89 1.53 9.16 -16.74
C ARG A 89 1.88 10.26 -15.73
N THR A 90 1.78 11.53 -16.11
CA THR A 90 2.13 12.65 -15.20
C THR A 90 1.21 12.71 -13.97
N PHE A 91 -0.02 12.18 -14.09
CA PHE A 91 -0.91 12.10 -12.93
C PHE A 91 -0.40 11.08 -11.88
N ASP A 92 0.34 10.05 -12.30
CA ASP A 92 0.93 9.07 -11.38
C ASP A 92 1.99 9.74 -10.49
N ASP A 93 2.77 10.68 -11.05
CA ASP A 93 3.74 11.49 -10.30
C ASP A 93 3.04 12.36 -9.25
N VAL A 94 1.90 12.97 -9.60
CA VAL A 94 1.10 13.76 -8.64
C VAL A 94 0.58 12.88 -7.51
N VAL A 95 0.01 11.70 -7.82
CA VAL A 95 -0.49 10.77 -6.79
C VAL A 95 0.62 10.40 -5.84
N ARG A 96 1.81 10.08 -6.36
CA ARG A 96 2.99 9.75 -5.57
C ARG A 96 3.40 10.91 -4.65
N ASP A 97 3.62 12.09 -5.20
CA ASP A 97 4.16 13.22 -4.46
C ASP A 97 3.18 13.72 -3.39
N VAL A 98 1.90 13.79 -3.73
CA VAL A 98 0.83 14.20 -2.81
C VAL A 98 0.66 13.18 -1.67
N THR A 99 0.78 11.88 -1.95
CA THR A 99 0.80 10.83 -0.92
C THR A 99 2.00 10.98 0.01
N MET A 100 3.20 11.24 -0.53
CA MET A 100 4.43 11.40 0.27
C MET A 100 4.39 12.63 1.19
N VAL A 101 3.68 13.69 0.82
CA VAL A 101 3.47 14.88 1.67
C VAL A 101 2.42 14.62 2.77
N GLY A 102 1.72 13.49 2.73
CA GLY A 102 0.72 13.11 3.72
C GLY A 102 -0.65 13.74 3.49
N ALA A 103 -1.02 13.96 2.23
CA ALA A 103 -2.40 14.37 1.95
C ALA A 103 -3.38 13.26 2.33
N VAL A 104 -4.49 13.66 2.95
CA VAL A 104 -5.55 12.74 3.39
C VAL A 104 -6.45 12.32 2.25
N ALA A 105 -6.50 13.12 1.17
CA ALA A 105 -7.30 12.82 -0.01
C ALA A 105 -6.77 13.52 -1.25
N ILE A 106 -6.92 12.86 -2.40
CA ILE A 106 -6.69 13.41 -3.74
C ILE A 106 -8.03 13.41 -4.46
N GLN A 107 -8.49 14.58 -4.89
CA GLN A 107 -9.72 14.76 -5.65
C GLN A 107 -9.38 15.09 -7.10
N PRO A 108 -9.46 14.12 -8.03
CA PRO A 108 -9.29 14.40 -9.44
C PRO A 108 -10.45 15.28 -9.95
N LEU A 109 -10.13 16.32 -10.73
CA LEU A 109 -11.10 17.24 -11.29
C LEU A 109 -11.08 17.25 -12.83
N LEU A 110 -12.28 17.29 -13.41
CA LEU A 110 -12.48 17.72 -14.80
C LEU A 110 -12.82 19.22 -14.79
N THR A 111 -11.97 20.02 -15.41
CA THR A 111 -12.11 21.48 -15.48
C THR A 111 -12.29 21.93 -16.92
N ALA A 112 -12.69 23.19 -17.14
CA ALA A 112 -12.96 23.72 -18.49
C ALA A 112 -11.79 23.60 -19.48
N ARG A 113 -10.54 23.50 -18.98
CA ARG A 113 -9.33 23.36 -19.81
C ARG A 113 -8.63 22.01 -19.62
N THR A 114 -9.29 21.04 -18.99
CA THR A 114 -8.74 19.69 -18.84
C THR A 114 -8.72 18.99 -20.19
N GLU A 115 -7.53 18.68 -20.67
CA GLU A 115 -7.36 17.99 -21.95
C GLU A 115 -7.36 16.46 -21.84
N ALA A 116 -7.17 15.93 -20.63
CA ALA A 116 -7.24 14.51 -20.35
C ALA A 116 -8.71 14.04 -20.37
N ARG A 117 -9.00 12.97 -21.11
CA ARG A 117 -10.29 12.29 -21.03
C ARG A 117 -10.21 11.27 -19.90
N ALA A 118 -11.21 11.24 -19.02
CA ALA A 118 -11.37 10.10 -18.13
C ALA A 118 -11.40 8.84 -19.00
N ARG A 119 -10.47 7.91 -18.79
CA ARG A 119 -10.59 6.60 -19.41
C ARG A 119 -11.83 5.97 -18.79
N ASP A 120 -12.78 5.59 -19.64
CA ASP A 120 -13.97 4.87 -19.23
C ASP A 120 -13.51 3.61 -18.50
N THR A 121 -13.73 3.55 -17.19
CA THR A 121 -13.51 2.33 -16.41
C THR A 121 -14.76 1.46 -16.61
N GLY A 122 -15.02 1.11 -17.86
CA GLY A 122 -16.01 0.12 -18.26
C GLY A 122 -15.31 -1.22 -18.38
N ARG A 123 -15.53 -2.08 -17.38
CA ARG A 123 -15.37 -3.55 -17.38
C ARG A 123 -14.17 -4.16 -18.12
#